data_AF-A0A7S1GWV9-F1
#
_entry.id   AF-A0A7S1GWV9-F1
#
_cell.length_a   1.000
_cell.length_b   1.000
_cell.length_c   1.000
_cell.angle_alpha   90.00
_cell.angle_beta   90.00
_cell.angle_gamma   90.00
#
_symmetry.space_group_name_H-M   'P 1'
#
loop_
_entity.id
_entity.type
_entity.pdbx_description
1 polymer ?
#
loop_
_entity_poly.entity_id
_entity_poly.type
_entity_poly.pdbx_seq_one_letter_code
_entity_poly.pdbx_strand_id
1 'polypeptide(L)'
;NHYNFMLERQLYAKEGIELVESDFVDNSACVELIEGKGWGIQACLDDVCIMPKGDDNSFLERLLQSARVKGHAHFGMTKNRRETFVVNHYAGSVSYHVQGFCEKNRDLLAI
;
A
#
# COMPACT_ATOMS: atom_id res chain seq x y z
N ASN A 1 13.55 -4.13 7.45
CA ASN A 1 13.57 -4.82 8.77
C ASN A 1 14.32 -6.15 8.80
N HIS A 2 14.64 -6.78 7.67
CA HIS A 2 15.26 -8.11 7.66
C HIS A 2 16.65 -8.19 8.30
N TYR A 3 17.51 -7.19 8.07
CA TYR A 3 18.90 -7.18 8.54
C TYR A 3 19.05 -7.12 10.07
N ASN A 4 18.30 -6.21 10.74
CA ASN A 4 18.33 -6.09 12.19
C ASN A 4 17.84 -7.36 12.90
N PHE A 5 16.82 -8.01 12.34
CA PHE A 5 16.22 -9.23 12.90
C PHE A 5 17.21 -10.41 12.90
N MET A 6 18.03 -10.55 11.86
CA MET A 6 19.02 -11.62 11.78
C MET A 6 20.15 -11.46 12.80
N LEU A 7 20.60 -10.22 13.02
CA LEU A 7 21.67 -9.93 13.97
C LEU A 7 21.21 -10.16 15.42
N GLU A 8 19.99 -9.73 15.75
CA GLU A 8 19.38 -9.99 17.05
C GLU A 8 19.24 -11.49 17.33
N ARG A 9 18.78 -12.28 16.35
CA ARG A 9 18.66 -13.74 16.51
C ARG A 9 19.99 -14.42 16.81
N GLN A 10 21.09 -13.97 16.20
CA GLN A 10 22.42 -14.51 16.51
C GLN A 10 22.88 -14.15 17.93
N LEU A 11 22.53 -12.97 18.44
CA LEU A 11 22.87 -12.55 19.79
C LEU A 11 22.05 -13.30 20.85
N TYR A 12 20.74 -13.42 20.66
CA TYR A 12 19.86 -14.17 21.59
C TYR A 12 20.22 -15.66 21.66
N ALA A 13 20.57 -16.28 20.52
CA ALA A 13 21.04 -17.66 20.48
C ALA A 13 22.38 -17.87 21.21
N LYS A 14 23.27 -16.86 21.17
CA LYS A 14 24.57 -16.90 21.85
C LYS A 14 24.45 -16.73 23.37
N GLU A 15 23.46 -15.97 23.82
CA GLU A 15 23.20 -15.68 25.24
C GLU A 15 22.33 -16.75 25.93
N GLY A 16 21.82 -17.74 25.18
CA GLY A 16 20.95 -18.80 25.72
C GLY A 16 19.54 -18.31 26.10
N ILE A 17 19.11 -17.19 25.52
CA ILE A 17 17.80 -16.60 25.78
C ILE A 17 16.79 -17.25 24.82
N GLU A 18 15.74 -17.88 25.37
CA GLU A 18 14.63 -18.38 24.56
C GLU A 18 13.97 -17.20 23.84
N LEU A 19 14.13 -17.19 22.51
CA LEU A 19 13.44 -16.28 21.61
C LEU A 19 11.95 -16.62 21.67
N VAL A 20 11.20 -15.88 22.48
CA VAL A 20 9.75 -15.76 22.27
C VAL A 20 9.61 -15.15 20.88
N GLU A 21 8.99 -15.87 19.94
CA GLU A 21 8.68 -15.35 18.60
C GLU A 21 7.74 -14.16 18.76
N SER A 22 8.33 -12.99 19.00
CA SER A 22 7.66 -11.71 19.14
C SER A 22 7.03 -11.37 17.79
N ASP A 23 5.75 -11.70 17.63
CA ASP A 23 4.72 -11.08 16.77
C ASP A 23 5.26 -10.28 15.58
N PHE A 24 6.08 -10.90 14.74
CA PHE A 24 6.61 -10.24 13.56
C PHE A 24 5.50 -10.20 12.52
N VAL A 25 4.70 -9.13 12.54
CA VAL A 25 3.65 -8.93 11.53
C VAL A 25 4.34 -8.60 10.22
N ASP A 26 4.27 -9.55 9.29
CA ASP A 26 4.82 -9.38 7.95
C ASP A 26 4.06 -8.28 7.18
N ASN A 27 4.76 -7.20 6.83
CA ASN A 27 4.20 -6.09 6.07
C ASN A 27 4.13 -6.38 4.56
N SER A 28 4.59 -7.55 4.10
CA SER A 28 4.66 -7.90 2.68
C SER A 28 3.30 -7.78 1.99
N ALA A 29 2.21 -8.15 2.65
CA ALA A 29 0.86 -8.02 2.08
C ALA A 29 0.46 -6.55 1.85
N CYS A 30 0.78 -5.64 2.76
CA CYS A 30 0.50 -4.22 2.57
C CYS A 30 1.38 -3.61 1.47
N VAL A 31 2.65 -4.03 1.38
CA VAL A 31 3.56 -3.62 0.30
C VAL A 31 3.03 -4.13 -1.05
N GLU A 32 2.56 -5.37 -1.10
CA GLU A 32 1.98 -5.98 -2.29
C GLU A 32 0.74 -5.21 -2.79
N LEU A 33 -0.14 -4.75 -1.88
CA LEU A 33 -1.27 -3.88 -2.24
C LEU A 33 -0.81 -2.59 -2.95
N ILE A 34 0.27 -1.98 -2.47
CA ILE A 34 0.75 -0.69 -2.99
C ILE A 34 1.49 -0.88 -4.32
N GLU A 35 2.46 -1.80 -4.34
CA GLU A 35 3.46 -1.96 -5.43
C GLU A 35 3.20 -3.19 -6.31
N GLY A 36 2.04 -3.84 -6.15
CA GLY A 36 1.65 -5.01 -6.93
C GLY A 36 1.75 -4.75 -8.43
N LYS A 37 2.68 -5.44 -9.11
CA LYS A 37 2.96 -5.20 -10.54
C LYS A 37 1.71 -5.41 -11.40
N GLY A 38 1.24 -4.33 -12.03
CA GLY A 38 0.11 -4.34 -12.97
C GLY A 38 -1.28 -4.40 -12.33
N TRP A 39 -1.39 -4.30 -11.00
CA TRP A 39 -2.71 -4.33 -10.33
C TRP A 39 -2.79 -3.54 -9.02
N GLY A 40 -1.65 -3.24 -8.39
CA GLY A 40 -1.57 -2.51 -7.13
C GLY A 40 -2.03 -1.06 -7.27
N ILE A 41 -2.04 -0.34 -6.15
CA ILE A 41 -2.50 1.06 -6.09
C ILE A 41 -1.70 1.94 -7.05
N GLN A 42 -0.38 1.80 -7.09
CA GLN A 42 0.49 2.57 -7.99
C GLN A 42 0.19 2.26 -9.47
N ALA A 43 0.07 0.98 -9.82
CA ALA A 43 -0.26 0.59 -11.20
C ALA A 43 -1.63 1.12 -11.65
N CYS A 44 -2.62 1.12 -10.75
CA CYS A 44 -3.93 1.73 -11.04
C CYS A 44 -3.83 3.25 -11.25
N LEU A 45 -2.95 3.93 -10.51
CA LEU A 45 -2.70 5.35 -10.68
C LEU A 45 -2.02 5.64 -12.02
N ASP A 46 -0.99 4.87 -12.37
CA ASP A 46 -0.27 5.01 -13.64
C ASP A 46 -1.20 4.83 -14.84
N ASP A 47 -2.01 3.76 -14.83
CA ASP A 47 -3.00 3.46 -15.86
C ASP A 47 -3.99 4.62 -16.07
N VAL A 48 -4.40 5.28 -15.01
CA VAL A 48 -5.32 6.43 -15.09
C VAL A 48 -4.57 7.67 -15.55
N CYS A 49 -3.34 7.89 -15.10
CA CYS A 49 -2.56 9.06 -15.46
C CYS A 49 -2.24 9.11 -16.97
N ILE A 50 -2.05 7.96 -17.62
CA ILE A 50 -1.82 7.87 -19.08
C ILE A 50 -3.09 8.06 -19.91
N MET A 51 -4.29 7.94 -19.30
CA MET A 51 -5.54 8.11 -20.04
C MET A 51 -5.78 9.60 -20.35
N PRO A 52 -6.24 9.95 -21.57
CA PRO A 52 -6.49 11.34 -21.97
C PRO A 52 -7.46 12.12 -21.08
N LYS A 53 -8.34 11.42 -20.36
CA LYS A 53 -9.33 11.99 -19.44
C LYS A 53 -9.18 11.48 -18.01
N GLY A 54 -8.03 10.89 -17.68
CA GLY A 54 -7.78 10.43 -16.31
C GLY A 54 -7.71 11.60 -15.34
N ASP A 55 -8.44 11.48 -14.24
CA ASP A 55 -8.45 12.41 -13.12
C ASP A 55 -8.50 11.63 -11.79
N ASP A 56 -8.42 12.33 -10.67
CA ASP A 56 -8.36 11.71 -9.35
C ASP A 56 -9.63 10.88 -9.01
N ASN A 57 -10.78 11.27 -9.58
CA ASN A 57 -12.03 10.53 -9.43
C ASN A 57 -11.98 9.21 -10.21
N SER A 58 -11.49 9.25 -11.45
CA SER A 58 -11.25 8.06 -12.27
C SER A 58 -10.25 7.11 -11.60
N PHE A 59 -9.25 7.66 -10.88
CA PHE A 59 -8.33 6.88 -10.07
C PHE A 59 -9.03 6.15 -8.92
N LEU A 60 -9.85 6.87 -8.14
CA LEU A 60 -10.62 6.24 -7.07
C LEU A 60 -11.58 5.16 -7.60
N GLU A 61 -12.27 5.44 -8.71
CA GLU A 61 -13.13 4.46 -9.37
C GLU A 61 -12.35 3.24 -9.84
N ARG A 62 -11.15 3.42 -10.39
CA ARG A 62 -10.29 2.31 -10.83
C ARG A 62 -9.90 1.40 -9.67
N LEU A 63 -9.54 1.97 -8.51
CA LEU A 63 -9.26 1.18 -7.30
C LEU A 63 -10.48 0.36 -6.86
N LEU A 64 -11.67 0.93 -6.95
CA LEU A 64 -12.94 0.28 -6.59
C LEU A 64 -13.39 -0.78 -7.59
N GLN A 65 -13.03 -0.65 -8.86
CA GLN A 65 -13.31 -1.62 -9.92
C GLN A 65 -12.30 -2.78 -9.93
N SER A 66 -11.07 -2.56 -9.44
CA SER A 66 -10.07 -3.62 -9.28
C SER A 66 -10.50 -4.59 -8.18
N ALA A 67 -10.97 -5.78 -8.58
CA ALA A 67 -11.39 -6.82 -7.64
C ALA A 67 -10.26 -7.24 -6.67
N ARG A 68 -9.01 -7.23 -7.15
CA ARG A 68 -7.83 -7.58 -6.33
C ARG A 68 -7.52 -6.53 -5.28
N VAL A 69 -7.60 -5.24 -5.63
CA VAL A 69 -7.42 -4.13 -4.67
C VAL A 69 -8.58 -4.09 -3.69
N LYS A 70 -9.82 -4.06 -4.19
CA LYS A 70 -11.02 -3.95 -3.36
C LYS A 70 -11.22 -5.12 -2.40
N GLY A 71 -10.80 -6.32 -2.79
CA GLY A 71 -10.86 -7.52 -1.95
C GLY A 71 -9.67 -7.68 -1.00
N HIS A 72 -8.67 -6.80 -1.06
CA HIS A 72 -7.45 -6.92 -0.28
C HIS A 72 -7.69 -6.57 1.20
N ALA A 73 -7.15 -7.38 2.13
CA ALA A 73 -7.33 -7.18 3.57
C ALA A 73 -6.81 -5.81 4.07
N HIS A 74 -5.80 -5.27 3.37
CA HIS A 74 -5.22 -3.96 3.69
C HIS A 74 -5.93 -2.78 3.01
N PHE A 75 -6.95 -3.00 2.18
CA PHE A 75 -7.68 -1.92 1.52
C PHE A 75 -9.04 -1.69 2.18
N GLY A 76 -9.43 -0.42 2.31
CA GLY A 76 -10.70 -0.03 2.89
C GLY A 76 -11.26 1.25 2.26
N MET A 77 -12.49 1.57 2.64
CA MET A 77 -13.19 2.79 2.21
C MET A 77 -13.72 3.56 3.41
N THR A 78 -13.71 4.88 3.32
CA THR A 78 -14.35 5.73 4.32
C THR A 78 -15.88 5.64 4.17
N LYS A 79 -16.61 5.80 5.29
CA LYS A 79 -18.09 5.74 5.29
C LYS A 79 -18.72 6.79 4.37
N ASN A 80 -18.05 7.93 4.21
CA ASN A 80 -18.56 9.05 3.41
C ASN A 80 -18.22 8.92 1.91
N ARG A 81 -17.38 7.96 1.51
CA ARG A 81 -16.98 7.60 0.12
C ARG A 81 -16.54 8.74 -0.80
N ARG A 82 -16.49 9.98 -0.34
CA ARG A 82 -16.06 11.13 -1.13
C ARG A 82 -14.54 11.15 -1.12
N GLU A 83 -13.98 10.96 -2.31
CA GLU A 83 -12.60 11.28 -2.66
C GLU A 83 -11.53 10.67 -1.73
N THR A 84 -11.84 9.57 -1.06
CA THR A 84 -10.94 8.96 -0.06
C THR A 84 -10.95 7.44 -0.11
N PHE A 85 -9.77 6.85 0.08
CA PHE A 85 -9.58 5.42 0.31
C PHE A 85 -8.72 5.20 1.56
N VAL A 86 -8.77 4.00 2.13
CA VAL A 86 -8.02 3.65 3.35
C VAL A 86 -7.03 2.54 3.05
N VAL A 87 -5.83 2.67 3.59
CA VAL A 87 -4.86 1.56 3.66
C VAL A 87 -4.63 1.22 5.12
N ASN A 88 -4.84 -0.05 5.47
CA ASN A 88 -4.57 -0.58 6.80
C ASN A 88 -3.08 -0.91 6.89
N HIS A 89 -2.25 0.04 7.32
CA HIS A 89 -0.82 -0.20 7.53
C HIS A 89 -0.59 -0.97 8.82
N TYR A 90 0.62 -1.51 8.98
CA TYR A 90 1.06 -2.12 10.24
C TYR A 90 0.87 -1.19 11.46
N ALA A 91 1.15 0.11 11.30
CA ALA A 91 1.00 1.10 12.37
C ALA A 91 -0.44 1.64 12.54
N GLY A 92 -1.40 1.13 11.76
CA GLY A 92 -2.80 1.55 11.78
C GLY A 92 -3.37 1.96 10.43
N SER A 93 -4.68 2.19 10.40
CA SER A 93 -5.40 2.61 9.20
C SER A 93 -5.14 4.08 8.87
N VAL A 94 -4.71 4.36 7.64
CA VAL A 94 -4.48 5.70 7.11
C VAL A 94 -5.49 5.98 6.01
N SER A 95 -6.19 7.11 6.11
CA SER A 95 -7.09 7.60 5.08
C SER A 95 -6.34 8.53 4.13
N TYR A 96 -6.41 8.24 2.84
CA TYR A 96 -5.81 9.03 1.76
C TYR A 96 -6.89 9.79 1.02
N HIS A 97 -6.65 11.07 0.75
CA HIS A 97 -7.47 11.88 -0.12
C HIS A 97 -6.92 11.82 -1.54
N VAL A 98 -7.75 11.52 -2.54
CA VAL A 98 -7.26 11.29 -3.92
C VAL A 98 -6.86 12.58 -4.65
N GLN A 99 -7.29 13.74 -4.14
CA GLN A 99 -6.98 15.04 -4.75
C GLN A 99 -5.47 15.26 -4.97
N GLY A 100 -5.10 15.57 -6.21
CA GLY A 100 -3.74 15.86 -6.64
C GLY A 100 -2.85 14.63 -6.84
N PHE A 101 -3.40 13.41 -6.80
CA PHE A 101 -2.62 12.19 -7.07
C PHE A 101 -2.20 12.13 -8.53
N CYS A 102 -3.13 12.36 -9.47
CA CYS A 102 -2.84 12.26 -10.89
C CYS A 102 -1.87 13.34 -11.37
N GLU A 103 -1.99 14.56 -10.86
CA GLU A 103 -1.07 15.67 -11.16
C GLU A 103 0.36 15.32 -10.73
N LYS A 104 0.54 14.95 -9.45
CA LYS A 104 1.86 14.59 -8.90
C LYS A 104 2.50 13.40 -9.61
N ASN A 105 1.70 12.44 -10.07
CA ASN A 105 2.21 11.28 -10.77
C ASN A 105 2.62 11.60 -12.22
N ARG A 106 1.88 12.47 -12.91
CA ARG A 106 2.21 12.92 -14.28
C ARG A 106 3.51 13.74 -14.33
N ASP A 107 3.75 14.57 -13.33
CA ASP A 107 5.01 15.34 -13.23
C ASP A 107 6.24 14.42 -13.17
N LEU A 108 6.11 13.23 -12.57
CA LEU A 108 7.17 12.23 -12.46
C LEU A 108 7.32 11.37 -13.73
N LEU A 109 6.23 11.15 -14.48
CA LEU A 109 6.26 10.39 -15.75
C LEU A 109 6.83 11.18 -16.92
N ALA A 110 6.89 12.51 -16.83
CA ALA A 110 7.39 13.39 -17.88
C ALA A 110 8.93 13.53 -17.90
N ILE A 111 9.67 12.71 -17.14
CA ILE A 111 11.14 12.73 -17.01
C ILE A 111 11.79 11.54 -17.73
#